data_AF-A0A3C1KGG3-F1
#
_entry.id   AF-A0A3C1KGG3-F1
#
_cell.length_a   1.000
_cell.length_b   1.000
_cell.length_c   1.000
_cell.angle_alpha   90.00
_cell.angle_beta   90.00
_cell.angle_gamma   90.00
#
_symmetry.space_group_name_H-M   'P 1'
#
loop_
_entity.id
_entity.type
_entity.pdbx_description
1 polymer ?
#
loop_
_entity_poly.entity_id
_entity_poly.type
_entity_poly.pdbx_seq_one_letter_code
_entity_poly.pdbx_strand_id
1 'polypeptide(L)'
;KKIADITDALAREGADTKAMLARGGRDQGRGKAPTPNLRREGIAAEGAAQLESTISDLSDQMLAAASELKFELAARLRDEVQELKRELRAMEKAGHA
;
A
#
# COMPACT_ATOMS: atom_id res chain seq x y z
N LYS A 1 27.45 -2.37 11.72
CA LYS A 1 26.14 -3.00 12.05
C LYS A 1 24.93 -2.13 11.68
N LYS A 2 24.97 -0.79 11.80
CA LYS A 2 23.82 0.09 11.52
C LYS A 2 23.27 0.06 10.08
N ILE A 3 24.11 -0.21 9.07
CA ILE A 3 23.68 -0.22 7.65
C ILE A 3 22.83 -1.45 7.32
N ALA A 4 23.20 -2.62 7.84
CA ALA A 4 22.40 -3.85 7.65
C ALA A 4 20.99 -3.71 8.23
N ASP A 5 20.87 -3.03 9.37
CA ASP A 5 19.60 -2.81 10.07
C ASP A 5 18.59 -2.01 9.23
N ILE A 6 19.07 -1.02 8.45
CA ILE A 6 18.22 -0.18 7.60
C ILE A 6 17.72 -0.95 6.38
N THR A 7 18.60 -1.69 5.70
CA THR A 7 18.20 -2.50 4.54
C THR A 7 17.22 -3.60 4.94
N ASP A 8 17.44 -4.25 6.09
CA ASP A 8 16.52 -5.25 6.64
C ASP A 8 15.16 -4.63 7.01
N ALA A 9 15.15 -3.41 7.55
CA ALA A 9 13.92 -2.70 7.86
C ALA A 9 13.12 -2.35 6.59
N LEU A 10 13.80 -1.88 5.55
CA LEU A 10 13.17 -1.55 4.25
C LEU A 10 12.66 -2.80 3.53
N ALA A 11 13.38 -3.92 3.61
CA ALA A 11 12.93 -5.19 3.07
C ALA A 11 11.66 -5.70 3.77
N ARG A 12 11.57 -5.55 5.09
CA ARG A 12 10.36 -5.87 5.86
C ARG A 12 9.19 -4.99 5.47
N GLU A 13 9.41 -3.69 5.27
CA GLU A 13 8.38 -2.77 4.78
C GLU A 13 7.85 -3.17 3.40
N GLY A 14 8.73 -3.53 2.46
CA GLY A 14 8.32 -4.03 1.15
C GLY A 14 7.48 -5.31 1.25
N ALA A 15 7.86 -6.24 2.14
CA ALA A 15 7.09 -7.45 2.39
C ALA A 15 5.70 -7.15 3.01
N ASP A 16 5.61 -6.20 3.94
CA ASP A 16 4.34 -5.77 4.55
C ASP A 16 3.42 -5.12 3.51
N THR A 17 3.96 -4.27 2.64
CA THR A 17 3.19 -3.67 1.53
C THR A 17 2.63 -4.74 0.60
N LYS A 18 3.45 -5.72 0.21
CA LYS A 18 2.99 -6.85 -0.62
C LYS A 18 1.90 -7.67 0.07
N ALA A 19 2.03 -7.91 1.38
CA ALA A 19 1.02 -8.61 2.16
C ALA A 19 -0.30 -7.82 2.25
N MET A 20 -0.23 -6.51 2.41
CA MET A 20 -1.39 -5.62 2.44
C MET A 20 -2.15 -5.64 1.11
N LEU A 21 -1.45 -5.48 -0.02
CA LEU A 21 -2.05 -5.50 -1.37
C LEU A 21 -2.69 -6.87 -1.67
N ALA A 22 -2.05 -7.97 -1.24
CA ALA A 22 -2.61 -9.31 -1.37
C ALA A 22 -3.86 -9.54 -0.49
N ARG A 23 -4.07 -8.74 0.57
CA ARG A 23 -5.27 -8.77 1.41
C ARG A 23 -6.42 -7.97 0.78
N GLY A 24 -6.15 -6.77 0.26
CA GLY A 24 -7.14 -5.91 -0.43
C GLY A 24 -7.84 -6.64 -1.57
N GLY A 25 -7.08 -7.39 -2.38
CA GLY A 25 -7.63 -8.21 -3.46
C GLY A 25 -8.48 -9.43 -3.03
N ARG A 26 -8.37 -9.89 -1.78
CA ARG A 26 -9.20 -11.00 -1.25
C ARG A 26 -10.48 -10.54 -0.57
N ASP A 27 -10.47 -9.36 0.05
CA ASP A 27 -11.64 -8.83 0.76
C ASP A 27 -12.77 -8.46 -0.22
N GLN A 28 -12.42 -8.04 -1.45
CA GLN A 28 -13.38 -7.85 -2.55
C GLN A 28 -14.12 -9.14 -2.96
N GLY A 29 -13.59 -10.33 -2.65
CA GLY A 29 -14.14 -11.61 -3.10
C GLY A 29 -14.92 -12.42 -2.05
N ARG A 30 -14.92 -12.02 -0.78
CA ARG A 30 -15.52 -12.83 0.31
C ARG A 30 -16.59 -12.08 1.09
N GLY A 31 -17.80 -12.08 0.51
CA GLY A 31 -19.04 -12.12 1.29
C GLY A 31 -19.60 -10.78 1.77
N LYS A 32 -20.25 -10.03 0.89
CA LYS A 32 -21.40 -9.21 1.26
C LYS A 32 -22.39 -9.20 0.11
N ALA A 33 -23.65 -9.51 0.43
CA ALA A 33 -24.77 -9.54 -0.52
C ALA A 33 -24.84 -8.24 -1.35
N PRO A 34 -25.36 -8.28 -2.59
CA PRO A 34 -25.39 -7.11 -3.46
C PRO A 34 -26.43 -6.12 -2.95
N THR A 35 -26.03 -5.20 -2.07
CA THR A 35 -26.80 -3.98 -1.80
C THR A 35 -26.53 -2.99 -2.92
N PRO A 36 -27.54 -2.52 -3.66
CA PRO A 36 -27.33 -1.65 -4.81
C PRO A 36 -27.06 -0.22 -4.35
N ASN A 37 -25.78 0.15 -4.22
CA ASN A 37 -25.35 1.55 -4.12
C ASN A 37 -24.21 1.86 -5.11
N LEU A 38 -24.43 1.38 -6.34
CA LEU A 38 -23.47 1.22 -7.45
C LEU A 38 -22.83 2.51 -8.02
N ARG A 39 -23.07 3.69 -7.46
CA ARG A 39 -22.44 4.95 -7.94
C ARG A 39 -21.39 5.55 -7.00
N ARG A 40 -21.47 5.29 -5.70
CA ARG A 40 -20.41 5.72 -4.75
C ARG A 40 -19.33 4.65 -4.58
N GLU A 41 -19.72 3.38 -4.58
CA GLU A 41 -18.78 2.26 -4.44
C GLU A 41 -17.84 2.12 -5.64
N GLY A 42 -18.31 2.42 -6.88
CA GLY A 42 -17.48 2.33 -8.08
C GLY A 42 -16.31 3.32 -8.10
N ILE A 43 -16.56 4.59 -7.76
CA ILE A 43 -15.51 5.62 -7.71
C ILE A 43 -14.55 5.37 -6.54
N ALA A 44 -15.08 4.93 -5.39
CA ALA A 44 -14.24 4.59 -4.23
C ALA A 44 -13.37 3.35 -4.49
N ALA A 45 -13.90 2.34 -5.17
CA ALA A 45 -13.14 1.14 -5.56
C ALA A 45 -12.07 1.44 -6.62
N GLU A 46 -12.39 2.29 -7.62
CA GLU A 46 -11.42 2.72 -8.63
C GLU A 46 -10.29 3.56 -8.01
N GLY A 47 -10.62 4.49 -7.12
CA GLY A 47 -9.62 5.27 -6.37
C GLY A 47 -8.75 4.39 -5.46
N ALA A 48 -9.33 3.37 -4.82
CA ALA A 48 -8.58 2.41 -4.01
C ALA A 48 -7.60 1.60 -4.86
N ALA A 49 -8.02 1.10 -6.02
CA ALA A 49 -7.16 0.36 -6.94
C ALA A 49 -5.99 1.23 -7.48
N GLN A 50 -6.24 2.51 -7.76
CA GLN A 50 -5.19 3.45 -8.16
C GLN A 50 -4.17 3.71 -7.04
N LEU A 51 -4.65 3.86 -5.80
CA LEU A 51 -3.78 3.99 -4.63
C LEU A 51 -2.97 2.71 -4.39
N GLU A 52 -3.57 1.53 -4.51
CA GLU A 52 -2.88 0.25 -4.41
C GLU A 52 -1.74 0.13 -5.44
N SER A 53 -1.99 0.51 -6.70
CA SER A 53 -0.97 0.54 -7.75
C SER A 53 0.16 1.51 -7.39
N THR A 54 -0.19 2.73 -6.96
CA THR A 54 0.80 3.76 -6.60
C THR A 54 1.67 3.31 -5.42
N ILE A 55 1.06 2.67 -4.41
CA ILE A 55 1.76 2.09 -3.27
C ILE A 55 2.74 1.00 -3.72
N SER A 56 2.34 0.15 -4.67
CA SER A 56 3.22 -0.88 -5.24
C SER A 56 4.43 -0.26 -5.92
N ASP A 57 4.21 0.72 -6.81
CA ASP A 57 5.27 1.35 -7.59
C ASP A 57 6.28 2.09 -6.70
N LEU A 58 5.80 2.82 -5.68
CA LEU A 58 6.67 3.51 -4.73
C LEU A 58 7.43 2.54 -3.81
N SER A 59 6.82 1.41 -3.44
CA SER A 59 7.49 0.36 -2.68
C SER A 59 8.62 -0.29 -3.49
N ASP A 60 8.42 -0.52 -4.79
CA ASP A 60 9.47 -1.04 -5.65
C ASP A 60 10.61 -0.04 -5.83
N GLN A 61 10.29 1.26 -5.99
CA GLN A 61 11.29 2.33 -6.03
C GLN A 61 12.07 2.44 -4.70
N MET A 62 11.40 2.26 -3.55
CA MET A 62 12.04 2.26 -2.24
C MET A 62 13.06 1.11 -2.11
N LEU A 63 12.67 -0.10 -2.54
CA LEU A 63 13.55 -1.28 -2.51
C LEU A 63 14.73 -1.13 -3.49
N ALA A 64 14.48 -0.57 -4.69
CA ALA A 64 15.54 -0.25 -5.64
C ALA A 64 16.53 0.77 -5.06
N ALA A 65 16.03 1.86 -4.48
CA ALA A 65 16.86 2.87 -3.81
C ALA A 65 17.67 2.27 -2.65
N ALA A 66 17.08 1.35 -1.88
CA ALA A 66 17.78 0.63 -0.82
C ALA A 66 18.92 -0.26 -1.37
N SER A 67 18.68 -0.94 -2.50
CA SER A 67 19.68 -1.77 -3.18
C SER A 67 20.85 -0.94 -3.75
N GLU A 68 20.58 0.31 -4.14
CA GLU A 68 21.56 1.28 -4.62
C GLU A 68 22.22 2.08 -3.48
N LEU A 69 21.98 1.73 -2.22
CA LEU A 69 22.49 2.42 -1.01
C LEU A 69 22.04 3.89 -0.88
N LYS A 70 20.96 4.28 -1.56
CA LYS A 70 20.35 5.62 -1.51
C LYS A 70 19.39 5.74 -0.33
N PHE A 71 19.92 5.67 0.89
CA PHE A 71 19.09 5.55 2.11
C PHE A 71 18.21 6.76 2.41
N GLU A 72 18.65 7.98 2.08
CA GLU A 72 17.82 9.18 2.27
C GLU A 72 16.57 9.15 1.36
N LEU A 73 16.77 8.76 0.10
CA LEU A 73 15.67 8.60 -0.85
C LEU A 73 14.75 7.46 -0.42
N ALA A 74 15.31 6.31 -0.03
CA ALA A 74 14.54 5.18 0.45
C ALA A 74 13.74 5.53 1.72
N ALA A 75 14.29 6.33 2.63
CA ALA A 75 13.57 6.79 3.82
C ALA A 75 12.39 7.71 3.46
N ARG A 76 12.59 8.66 2.53
CA ARG A 76 11.51 9.52 2.03
C ARG A 76 10.39 8.70 1.38
N LEU A 77 10.76 7.75 0.51
CA LEU A 77 9.81 6.86 -0.15
C LEU A 77 9.06 5.97 0.86
N ARG A 78 9.73 5.51 1.91
CA ARG A 78 9.09 4.76 3.00
C ARG A 78 8.01 5.57 3.69
N ASP A 79 8.31 6.82 4.05
CA ASP A 79 7.36 7.69 4.75
C ASP A 79 6.15 8.01 3.86
N GLU A 80 6.36 8.23 2.57
CA GLU A 80 5.29 8.44 1.57
C GLU A 80 4.42 7.19 1.38
N VAL A 81 5.03 6.00 1.24
CA VAL A 81 4.31 4.72 1.20
C VAL A 81 3.50 4.50 2.48
N GLN A 82 4.04 4.86 3.64
CA GLN A 82 3.32 4.74 4.91
C GLN A 82 2.10 5.65 4.99
N GLU A 83 2.17 6.87 4.45
CA GLU A 83 1.04 7.78 4.39
C GLU A 83 -0.06 7.25 3.46
N LEU A 84 0.29 6.84 2.24
CA LEU A 84 -0.66 6.26 1.29
C LEU A 84 -1.34 5.00 1.83
N LYS A 85 -0.61 4.17 2.59
CA LYS A 85 -1.20 3.01 3.29
C LYS A 85 -2.24 3.42 4.34
N ARG A 86 -2.09 4.57 4.99
CA ARG A 86 -3.09 5.10 5.93
C ARG A 86 -4.31 5.62 5.18
N GLU A 87 -4.10 6.33 4.09
CA GLU A 87 -5.18 6.84 3.22
C GLU A 87 -6.02 5.69 2.64
N LEU A 88 -5.38 4.64 2.12
CA LEU A 88 -6.07 3.46 1.60
C LEU A 88 -6.98 2.83 2.66
N ARG A 89 -6.48 2.64 3.89
CA ARG A 89 -7.29 2.10 5.00
C ARG A 89 -8.42 3.05 5.40
N ALA A 90 -8.23 4.36 5.30
CA ALA A 90 -9.28 5.34 5.58
C ALA A 90 -10.39 5.26 4.53
N MET A 91 -10.01 5.10 3.25
CA MET A 91 -10.95 4.88 2.15
C MET A 91 -11.71 3.55 2.28
N GLU A 92 -11.02 2.45 2.59
CA GLU A 92 -11.68 1.15 2.87
C GLU A 92 -12.71 1.29 3.99
N LYS A 93 -12.33 1.91 5.12
CA LYS A 93 -13.26 2.14 6.24
C LYS A 93 -14.45 3.01 5.86
N ALA A 94 -14.24 4.06 5.06
CA ALA A 94 -15.29 4.95 4.60
C ALA A 94 -16.22 4.28 3.58
N GLY A 95 -15.72 3.33 2.78
CA GLY A 95 -16.51 2.51 1.85
C GLY A 95 -17.23 1.33 2.51
N HIS A 96 -16.79 0.91 3.71
CA HIS A 96 -17.43 -0.17 4.48
C HIS A 96 -18.47 0.31 5.52
N ALA A 97 -18.56 1.62 5.77
CA ALA A 97 -19.53 2.26 6.67
C ALA A 97 -20.83 2.63 5.96
#